data_AF-A0A850Z806-F1
#
_entry.id   AF-A0A850Z806-F1
#
_cell.length_a   1.000
_cell.length_b   1.000
_cell.length_c   1.000
_cell.angle_alpha   90.00
_cell.angle_beta   90.00
_cell.angle_gamma   90.00
#
_symmetry.space_group_name_H-M   'P 1'
#
loop_
_entity.id
_entity.type
_entity.pdbx_description
1 polymer ?
#
loop_
_entity_poly.entity_id
_entity_poly.type
_entity_poly.pdbx_seq_one_letter_code
_entity_poly.pdbx_strand_id
1 'polypeptide(L)'
;MAAGAGAAAEADELFDLRNNFYIGAYQAAINEAQRAKPCSPEKELERDVFLFRAYIAQRKFGVVLDEIKANASPELQAVRMFAQFLANESQRDSIVAELDKKMAKSVDVANSTFLLMAASIYFHDQNPDAALRALHQGESLECLAMTIQILLKLDRLDLARKELKKMQEQDEDATLTQLATAWVNLALGGEKLQDAFYTFQELAERGCPSLLLLNGQAAGAMAQGRWDEAEALLQEALDK
;
A
#
# COMPACT_ATOMS: atom_id res chain seq x y z
N MET A 1 -30.47 28.92 -19.95
CA MET A 1 -29.26 29.53 -19.39
C MET A 1 -28.77 28.61 -18.30
N ALA A 2 -27.79 27.79 -18.62
CA ALA A 2 -27.18 26.83 -17.70
C ALA A 2 -26.20 27.58 -16.80
N ALA A 3 -26.38 27.46 -15.48
CA ALA A 3 -25.37 27.80 -14.50
C ALA A 3 -24.79 26.48 -13.99
N GLY A 4 -23.53 26.23 -14.32
CA GLY A 4 -22.80 25.05 -13.92
C GLY A 4 -22.70 24.96 -12.40
N ALA A 5 -23.16 23.84 -11.86
CA ALA A 5 -22.78 23.40 -10.53
C ALA A 5 -21.27 23.13 -10.56
N GLY A 6 -20.49 23.97 -9.88
CA GLY A 6 -19.13 23.64 -9.54
C GLY A 6 -19.16 22.37 -8.69
N ALA A 7 -18.60 21.29 -9.21
CA ALA A 7 -18.26 20.11 -8.43
C ALA A 7 -17.25 20.56 -7.37
N ALA A 8 -17.75 20.84 -6.17
CA ALA A 8 -16.93 20.69 -4.99
C ALA A 8 -16.41 19.25 -5.04
N ALA A 9 -15.09 19.07 -5.08
CA ALA A 9 -14.49 17.75 -4.95
C ALA A 9 -15.14 17.07 -3.75
N GLU A 10 -15.99 16.08 -3.99
CA GLU A 10 -16.63 15.30 -2.93
C GLU A 10 -15.49 14.80 -2.05
N ALA A 11 -15.49 15.20 -0.78
CA ALA A 11 -14.52 14.71 0.18
C ALA A 11 -14.55 13.19 0.10
N ASP A 12 -13.45 12.59 -0.33
CA ASP A 12 -13.42 11.17 -0.63
C ASP A 12 -13.73 10.39 0.64
N GLU A 13 -14.89 9.74 0.66
CA GLU A 13 -15.49 9.12 1.85
C GLU A 13 -14.61 8.02 2.46
N LEU A 14 -13.63 7.52 1.70
CA LEU A 14 -12.68 6.48 2.09
C LEU A 14 -11.28 7.03 2.37
N PHE A 15 -11.09 8.35 2.36
CA PHE A 15 -9.80 8.99 2.57
C PHE A 15 -9.15 8.52 3.87
N ASP A 16 -9.87 8.62 4.99
CA ASP A 16 -9.37 8.19 6.31
C ASP A 16 -9.09 6.69 6.37
N LEU A 17 -9.89 5.87 5.68
CA LEU A 17 -9.67 4.43 5.57
C LEU A 17 -8.35 4.13 4.86
N ARG A 18 -8.15 4.72 3.66
CA ARG A 18 -6.91 4.49 2.87
C ARG A 18 -5.70 5.03 3.61
N ASN A 19 -5.81 6.22 4.20
CA ASN A 19 -4.74 6.85 4.96
C ASN A 19 -4.29 5.96 6.13
N ASN A 20 -5.23 5.50 6.96
CA ASN A 20 -4.94 4.59 8.08
C ASN A 20 -4.33 3.26 7.61
N PHE A 21 -4.77 2.73 6.47
CA PHE A 21 -4.20 1.51 5.92
C PHE A 21 -2.73 1.71 5.50
N TYR A 22 -2.41 2.78 4.75
CA TYR A 22 -1.06 3.02 4.25
C TYR A 22 -0.04 3.33 5.35
N ILE A 23 -0.45 4.02 6.41
CA ILE A 23 0.43 4.26 7.56
C ILE A 23 0.59 3.02 8.44
N GLY A 24 -0.09 1.90 8.16
CA GLY A 24 0.01 0.67 8.95
C GLY A 24 -0.88 0.63 10.20
N ALA A 25 -1.81 1.58 10.36
CA ALA A 25 -2.80 1.60 11.44
C ALA A 25 -4.00 0.68 11.11
N TYR A 26 -3.73 -0.62 10.86
CA TYR A 26 -4.71 -1.56 10.30
C TYR A 26 -5.98 -1.70 11.15
N GLN A 27 -5.89 -1.65 12.48
CA GLN A 27 -7.08 -1.73 13.32
C GLN A 27 -7.95 -0.47 13.22
N ALA A 28 -7.35 0.71 13.10
CA ALA A 28 -8.07 1.95 12.85
C ALA A 28 -8.74 1.92 11.47
N ALA A 29 -8.03 1.43 10.45
CA ALA A 29 -8.59 1.20 9.12
C ALA A 29 -9.82 0.27 9.16
N ILE A 30 -9.75 -0.86 9.86
CA ILE A 30 -10.91 -1.77 10.02
C ILE A 30 -12.09 -1.06 10.69
N ASN A 31 -11.83 -0.32 11.77
CA ASN A 31 -12.87 0.41 12.49
C ASN A 31 -13.54 1.47 11.60
N GLU A 32 -12.75 2.18 10.78
CA GLU A 32 -13.26 3.20 9.87
C GLU A 32 -14.06 2.58 8.72
N ALA A 33 -13.58 1.47 8.14
CA ALA A 33 -14.35 0.72 7.15
C ALA A 33 -15.71 0.24 7.70
N GLN A 34 -15.78 -0.21 8.95
CA GLN A 34 -17.05 -0.64 9.55
C GLN A 34 -18.01 0.52 9.83
N ARG A 35 -17.50 1.73 10.02
CA ARG A 35 -18.29 2.95 10.24
C ARG A 35 -18.73 3.60 8.94
N ALA A 36 -17.91 3.50 7.90
CA ALA A 36 -18.16 4.06 6.59
C ALA A 36 -19.47 3.52 6.02
N LYS A 37 -20.30 4.44 5.54
CA LYS A 37 -21.57 4.16 4.84
C LYS A 37 -21.44 4.68 3.43
N PRO A 38 -20.89 3.88 2.50
CA PRO A 38 -20.56 4.35 1.16
C PRO A 38 -21.84 4.67 0.40
N CYS A 39 -21.83 5.76 -0.36
CA CYS A 39 -23.00 6.19 -1.12
C CYS A 39 -23.18 5.46 -2.47
N SER A 40 -22.20 4.65 -2.90
CA SER A 40 -22.20 3.96 -4.19
C SER A 40 -21.68 2.52 -4.08
N PRO A 41 -22.14 1.59 -4.95
CA PRO A 41 -21.65 0.20 -4.97
C PRO A 41 -20.16 0.11 -5.28
N GLU A 42 -19.61 1.06 -6.04
CA GLU A 42 -18.16 1.15 -6.32
C GLU A 42 -17.38 1.48 -5.05
N LYS A 43 -17.88 2.43 -4.22
CA LYS A 43 -17.27 2.78 -2.94
C LYS A 43 -17.47 1.70 -1.88
N GLU A 44 -18.58 0.96 -1.91
CA GLU A 44 -18.76 -0.23 -1.07
C GLU A 44 -17.72 -1.29 -1.37
N LEU A 45 -17.50 -1.57 -2.65
CA LEU A 45 -16.47 -2.49 -3.08
C LEU A 45 -15.07 -2.04 -2.68
N GLU A 46 -14.75 -0.76 -2.89
CA GLU A 46 -13.46 -0.20 -2.51
C GLU A 46 -13.20 -0.29 -1.00
N ARG A 47 -14.21 0.05 -0.18
CA ARG A 47 -14.16 -0.12 1.28
C ARG A 47 -13.86 -1.57 1.65
N ASP A 48 -14.56 -2.52 1.05
CA ASP A 48 -14.40 -3.95 1.35
C ASP A 48 -13.01 -4.46 0.96
N VAL A 49 -12.46 -3.99 -0.17
CA VAL A 49 -11.08 -4.27 -0.58
C VAL A 49 -10.10 -3.81 0.50
N PHE A 50 -10.18 -2.56 0.97
CA PHE A 50 -9.30 -2.05 2.03
C PHE A 50 -9.49 -2.77 3.36
N LEU A 51 -10.74 -3.10 3.72
CA LEU A 51 -11.07 -3.86 4.92
C LEU A 51 -10.38 -5.24 4.92
N PHE A 52 -10.52 -6.00 3.85
CA PHE A 52 -9.90 -7.32 3.75
C PHE A 52 -8.39 -7.25 3.65
N ARG A 53 -7.84 -6.25 2.94
CA ARG A 53 -6.39 -6.01 2.93
C ARG A 53 -5.85 -5.70 4.33
N ALA A 54 -6.59 -4.94 5.15
CA ALA A 54 -6.22 -4.71 6.55
C ALA A 54 -6.25 -6.02 7.39
N TYR A 55 -7.22 -6.91 7.15
CA TYR A 55 -7.24 -8.23 7.77
C TYR A 55 -6.04 -9.10 7.34
N ILE A 56 -5.65 -9.07 6.06
CA ILE A 56 -4.43 -9.74 5.56
C ILE A 56 -3.20 -9.20 6.29
N ALA A 57 -3.08 -7.87 6.44
CA ALA A 57 -1.95 -7.24 7.12
C ALA A 57 -1.87 -7.63 8.61
N GLN A 58 -3.01 -7.88 9.26
CA GLN A 58 -3.08 -8.45 10.62
C GLN A 58 -2.87 -9.97 10.68
N ARG A 59 -2.54 -10.64 9.56
CA ARG A 59 -2.41 -12.10 9.42
C ARG A 59 -3.68 -12.87 9.75
N LYS A 60 -4.85 -12.22 9.69
CA LYS A 60 -6.18 -12.84 9.90
C LYS A 60 -6.71 -13.42 8.59
N PHE A 61 -5.95 -14.31 7.97
CA PHE A 61 -6.28 -14.87 6.65
C PHE A 61 -7.59 -15.66 6.63
N GLY A 62 -7.93 -16.34 7.74
CA GLY A 62 -9.17 -17.11 7.87
C GLY A 62 -10.42 -16.25 7.62
N VAL A 63 -10.47 -15.05 8.18
CA VAL A 63 -11.59 -14.10 7.98
C VAL A 63 -11.78 -13.79 6.49
N VAL A 64 -10.68 -13.52 5.79
CA VAL A 64 -10.71 -13.19 4.34
C VAL A 64 -11.16 -14.39 3.51
N LEU A 65 -10.70 -15.60 3.88
CA LEU A 65 -11.03 -16.84 3.19
C LEU A 65 -12.45 -17.37 3.51
N ASP A 66 -13.06 -16.95 4.60
CA ASP A 66 -14.43 -17.35 4.95
C ASP A 66 -15.47 -16.35 4.42
N GLU A 67 -15.16 -15.05 4.47
CA GLU A 67 -16.07 -13.98 4.05
C GLU A 67 -16.13 -13.81 2.52
N ILE A 68 -14.99 -13.89 1.82
CA ILE A 68 -14.96 -13.67 0.36
C ILE A 68 -15.39 -14.95 -0.37
N LYS A 69 -16.65 -15.05 -0.76
CA LYS A 69 -17.20 -16.21 -1.50
C LYS A 69 -16.81 -16.18 -2.98
N ALA A 70 -16.93 -17.32 -3.66
CA ALA A 70 -16.56 -17.46 -5.09
C ALA A 70 -17.38 -16.61 -6.07
N ASN A 71 -18.52 -16.06 -5.64
CA ASN A 71 -19.36 -15.16 -6.42
C ASN A 71 -19.08 -13.67 -6.16
N ALA A 72 -18.07 -13.36 -5.35
CA ALA A 72 -17.65 -11.98 -5.12
C ALA A 72 -17.03 -11.37 -6.39
N SER A 73 -16.96 -10.04 -6.41
CA SER A 73 -16.37 -9.23 -7.48
C SER A 73 -14.89 -9.60 -7.76
N PRO A 74 -14.38 -9.35 -8.98
CA PRO A 74 -13.01 -9.72 -9.35
C PRO A 74 -11.94 -9.10 -8.45
N GLU A 75 -12.17 -7.89 -7.91
CA GLU A 75 -11.29 -7.21 -6.97
C GLU A 75 -11.16 -7.99 -5.66
N LEU A 76 -12.29 -8.45 -5.11
CA LEU A 76 -12.31 -9.24 -3.88
C LEU A 76 -11.71 -10.63 -4.12
N GLN A 77 -11.94 -11.23 -5.30
CA GLN A 77 -11.26 -12.48 -5.67
C GLN A 77 -9.74 -12.31 -5.71
N ALA A 78 -9.24 -11.16 -6.16
CA ALA A 78 -7.80 -10.87 -6.15
C ALA A 78 -7.24 -10.82 -4.72
N VAL A 79 -7.95 -10.15 -3.81
CA VAL A 79 -7.59 -10.09 -2.38
C VAL A 79 -7.63 -11.49 -1.74
N ARG A 80 -8.67 -12.29 -2.04
CA ARG A 80 -8.77 -13.68 -1.59
C ARG A 80 -7.59 -14.53 -2.08
N MET A 81 -7.21 -14.39 -3.35
CA MET A 81 -6.10 -15.13 -3.94
C MET A 81 -4.77 -14.82 -3.23
N PHE A 82 -4.54 -13.54 -2.91
CA PHE A 82 -3.38 -13.14 -2.13
C PHE A 82 -3.43 -13.69 -0.70
N ALA A 83 -4.59 -13.65 -0.03
CA ALA A 83 -4.76 -14.26 1.27
C ALA A 83 -4.48 -15.78 1.26
N GLN A 84 -4.94 -16.49 0.22
CA GLN A 84 -4.69 -17.93 0.06
C GLN A 84 -3.19 -18.22 -0.15
N PHE A 85 -2.50 -17.40 -0.94
CA PHE A 85 -1.06 -17.49 -1.17
C PHE A 85 -0.25 -17.31 0.13
N LEU A 86 -0.66 -16.37 0.98
CA LEU A 86 -0.02 -16.12 2.27
C LEU A 86 -0.35 -17.19 3.32
N ALA A 87 -1.58 -17.70 3.33
CA ALA A 87 -2.02 -18.72 4.28
C ALA A 87 -1.43 -20.11 4.00
N ASN A 88 -1.29 -20.48 2.72
CA ASN A 88 -0.92 -21.84 2.31
C ASN A 88 0.40 -21.86 1.53
N GLU A 89 1.52 -22.10 2.22
CA GLU A 89 2.83 -22.14 1.58
C GLU A 89 2.95 -23.25 0.51
N SER A 90 2.27 -24.38 0.72
CA SER A 90 2.29 -25.54 -0.20
C SER A 90 1.53 -25.30 -1.50
N GLN A 91 0.68 -24.27 -1.57
CA GLN A 91 -0.12 -23.95 -2.75
C GLN A 91 0.43 -22.75 -3.53
N ARG A 92 1.55 -22.15 -3.10
CA ARG A 92 2.13 -20.96 -3.73
C ARG A 92 2.38 -21.16 -5.22
N ASP A 93 3.09 -22.22 -5.59
CA ASP A 93 3.41 -22.51 -7.00
C ASP A 93 2.14 -22.68 -7.86
N SER A 94 1.12 -23.33 -7.31
CA SER A 94 -0.16 -23.51 -8.02
C SER A 94 -0.90 -22.20 -8.21
N ILE A 95 -0.85 -21.31 -7.22
CA ILE A 95 -1.50 -19.99 -7.28
C ILE A 95 -0.77 -19.09 -8.27
N VAL A 96 0.58 -19.10 -8.26
CA VAL A 96 1.39 -18.34 -9.22
C VAL A 96 1.10 -18.82 -10.65
N ALA A 97 1.04 -20.14 -10.88
CA ALA A 97 0.71 -20.68 -12.20
C ALA A 97 -0.73 -20.35 -12.65
N GLU A 98 -1.68 -20.23 -11.72
CA GLU A 98 -3.04 -19.75 -12.03
C GLU A 98 -3.02 -18.25 -12.35
N LEU A 99 -2.25 -17.47 -11.60
CA LEU A 99 -2.07 -16.04 -11.81
C LEU A 99 -1.44 -15.74 -13.17
N ASP A 100 -0.40 -16.47 -13.57
CA ASP A 100 0.22 -16.37 -14.90
C ASP A 100 -0.80 -16.60 -16.03
N LYS A 101 -1.67 -17.62 -15.86
CA LYS A 101 -2.75 -17.89 -16.83
C LYS A 101 -3.78 -16.77 -16.88
N LYS A 102 -4.08 -16.12 -15.75
CA LYS A 102 -4.98 -14.96 -15.69
C LYS A 102 -4.31 -13.75 -16.33
N MET A 103 -3.04 -13.49 -16.04
CA MET A 103 -2.26 -12.41 -16.64
C MET A 103 -2.14 -12.55 -18.17
N ALA A 104 -2.02 -13.78 -18.67
CA ALA A 104 -1.98 -14.06 -20.10
C ALA A 104 -3.33 -13.88 -20.80
N LYS A 105 -4.45 -14.01 -20.07
CA LYS A 105 -5.80 -13.82 -20.58
C LYS A 105 -6.27 -12.39 -20.30
N SER A 106 -5.99 -11.46 -21.22
CA SER A 106 -6.61 -10.11 -21.30
C SER A 106 -7.11 -9.60 -19.94
N VAL A 107 -6.19 -9.24 -19.05
CA VAL A 107 -6.56 -8.67 -17.75
C VAL A 107 -7.19 -7.30 -18.00
N ASP A 108 -8.25 -7.01 -17.24
CA ASP A 108 -8.79 -5.66 -17.22
C ASP A 108 -7.79 -4.73 -16.55
N VAL A 109 -7.10 -3.95 -17.37
CA VAL A 109 -6.08 -2.98 -16.94
C VAL A 109 -6.68 -1.88 -16.05
N ALA A 110 -8.01 -1.66 -16.13
CA ALA A 110 -8.70 -0.74 -15.23
C ALA A 110 -8.74 -1.26 -13.77
N ASN A 111 -8.60 -2.57 -13.55
CA ASN A 111 -8.65 -3.16 -12.22
C ASN A 111 -7.31 -3.05 -11.49
N SER A 112 -7.05 -1.86 -10.94
CA SER A 112 -5.84 -1.57 -10.17
C SER A 112 -5.66 -2.52 -8.97
N THR A 113 -6.75 -2.90 -8.30
CA THR A 113 -6.71 -3.86 -7.17
C THR A 113 -6.15 -5.20 -7.60
N PHE A 114 -6.59 -5.73 -8.73
CA PHE A 114 -6.07 -6.99 -9.26
C PHE A 114 -4.58 -6.89 -9.57
N LEU A 115 -4.13 -5.81 -10.23
CA LEU A 115 -2.72 -5.59 -10.54
C LEU A 115 -1.85 -5.52 -9.28
N LEU A 116 -2.31 -4.83 -8.23
CA LEU A 116 -1.62 -4.73 -6.95
C LEU A 116 -1.51 -6.07 -6.23
N MET A 117 -2.59 -6.86 -6.20
CA MET A 117 -2.58 -8.18 -5.57
C MET A 117 -1.71 -9.17 -6.37
N ALA A 118 -1.77 -9.11 -7.70
CA ALA A 118 -0.91 -9.90 -8.59
C ALA A 118 0.57 -9.56 -8.36
N ALA A 119 0.92 -8.27 -8.35
CA ALA A 119 2.26 -7.80 -8.09
C ALA A 119 2.75 -8.20 -6.69
N SER A 120 1.86 -8.20 -5.69
CA SER A 120 2.17 -8.65 -4.32
C SER A 120 2.55 -10.13 -4.30
N ILE A 121 1.77 -10.98 -4.99
CA ILE A 121 2.06 -12.40 -5.14
C ILE A 121 3.44 -12.60 -5.80
N TYR A 122 3.68 -11.97 -6.96
CA TYR A 122 4.98 -12.09 -7.66
C TYR A 122 6.15 -11.57 -6.83
N PHE A 123 5.95 -10.50 -6.05
CA PHE A 123 6.99 -9.96 -5.18
C PHE A 123 7.35 -10.94 -4.07
N HIS A 124 6.36 -11.63 -3.49
CA HIS A 124 6.61 -12.69 -2.50
C HIS A 124 7.20 -13.97 -3.14
N ASP A 125 6.90 -14.24 -4.41
CA ASP A 125 7.47 -15.33 -5.20
C ASP A 125 8.91 -15.05 -5.67
N GLN A 126 9.51 -13.93 -5.24
CA GLN A 126 10.85 -13.48 -5.66
C GLN A 126 10.98 -13.22 -7.17
N ASN A 127 9.87 -12.85 -7.83
CA ASN A 127 9.83 -12.50 -9.25
C ASN A 127 9.50 -11.01 -9.45
N PRO A 128 10.47 -10.10 -9.19
CA PRO A 128 10.25 -8.66 -9.29
C PRO A 128 9.95 -8.20 -10.73
N ASP A 129 10.45 -8.91 -11.74
CA ASP A 129 10.20 -8.58 -13.15
C ASP A 129 8.72 -8.77 -13.52
N ALA A 130 8.10 -9.87 -13.08
CA ALA A 130 6.67 -10.11 -13.27
C ALA A 130 5.82 -9.09 -12.52
N ALA A 131 6.22 -8.75 -11.29
CA ALA A 131 5.55 -7.72 -10.48
C ALA A 131 5.57 -6.36 -11.17
N LEU A 132 6.73 -5.89 -11.65
CA LEU A 132 6.86 -4.62 -12.36
C LEU A 132 6.07 -4.60 -13.68
N ARG A 133 6.05 -5.71 -14.43
CA ARG A 133 5.22 -5.82 -15.65
C ARG A 133 3.72 -5.73 -15.37
N ALA A 134 3.26 -6.26 -14.24
CA ALA A 134 1.87 -6.12 -13.83
C ALA A 134 1.56 -4.66 -13.43
N LEU A 135 2.42 -4.04 -12.62
CA LEU A 135 2.22 -2.67 -12.14
C LEU A 135 2.32 -1.62 -13.24
N HIS A 136 3.15 -1.82 -14.27
CA HIS A 136 3.29 -0.87 -15.38
C HIS A 136 2.00 -0.65 -16.18
N GLN A 137 1.06 -1.59 -16.11
CA GLN A 137 -0.24 -1.46 -16.74
C GLN A 137 -1.18 -0.54 -15.94
N GLY A 138 -0.98 -0.42 -14.64
CA GLY A 138 -1.81 0.41 -13.77
C GLY A 138 -1.28 1.84 -13.63
N GLU A 139 -2.17 2.82 -13.70
CA GLU A 139 -1.83 4.25 -13.55
C GLU A 139 -2.12 4.80 -12.14
N SER A 140 -2.51 3.94 -11.19
CA SER A 140 -2.86 4.38 -9.83
C SER A 140 -1.63 4.78 -9.01
N LEU A 141 -1.84 5.72 -8.08
CA LEU A 141 -0.81 6.19 -7.15
C LEU A 141 -0.22 5.03 -6.32
N GLU A 142 -1.04 4.05 -5.98
CA GLU A 142 -0.60 2.84 -5.25
C GLU A 142 0.28 1.93 -6.12
N CYS A 143 -0.02 1.79 -7.41
CA CYS A 143 0.84 1.06 -8.35
C CYS A 143 2.22 1.72 -8.48
N LEU A 144 2.28 3.06 -8.53
CA LEU A 144 3.54 3.80 -8.53
C LEU A 144 4.31 3.60 -7.22
N ALA A 145 3.65 3.70 -6.07
CA ALA A 145 4.28 3.48 -4.77
C ALA A 145 4.89 2.08 -4.66
N MET A 146 4.16 1.05 -5.09
CA MET A 146 4.65 -0.33 -5.09
C MET A 146 5.80 -0.53 -6.08
N THR A 147 5.74 0.13 -7.24
CA THR A 147 6.83 0.13 -8.23
C THR A 147 8.11 0.72 -7.62
N ILE A 148 8.01 1.86 -6.92
CA ILE A 148 9.14 2.48 -6.21
C ILE A 148 9.70 1.51 -5.17
N GLN A 149 8.85 0.86 -4.37
CA GLN A 149 9.27 -0.12 -3.37
C GLN A 149 10.06 -1.29 -3.99
N ILE A 150 9.59 -1.84 -5.11
CA ILE A 150 10.29 -2.93 -5.81
C ILE A 150 11.61 -2.43 -6.41
N LEU A 151 11.63 -1.25 -7.02
CA LEU A 151 12.85 -0.67 -7.60
C LEU A 151 13.92 -0.38 -6.54
N LEU A 152 13.53 0.10 -5.35
CA LEU A 152 14.45 0.28 -4.23
C LEU A 152 15.00 -1.06 -3.73
N LYS A 153 14.18 -2.12 -3.72
CA LYS A 153 14.62 -3.49 -3.39
C LYS A 153 15.56 -4.11 -4.43
N LEU A 154 15.52 -3.61 -5.67
CA LEU A 154 16.46 -3.97 -6.74
C LEU A 154 17.72 -3.09 -6.76
N ASP A 155 17.90 -2.21 -5.76
CA ASP A 155 18.97 -1.20 -5.72
C ASP A 155 18.98 -0.25 -6.93
N ARG A 156 17.82 -0.07 -7.59
CA ARG A 156 17.63 0.81 -8.76
C ARG A 156 17.06 2.17 -8.36
N LEU A 157 17.83 2.88 -7.54
CA LEU A 157 17.47 4.22 -7.04
C LEU A 157 17.26 5.25 -8.17
N ASP A 158 17.96 5.08 -9.29
CA ASP A 158 17.84 5.90 -10.49
C ASP A 158 16.43 5.85 -11.08
N LEU A 159 15.84 4.65 -11.16
CA LEU A 159 14.48 4.45 -11.66
C LEU A 159 13.43 4.84 -10.61
N ALA A 160 13.67 4.50 -9.33
CA ALA A 160 12.78 4.85 -8.23
C ALA A 160 12.53 6.37 -8.16
N ARG A 161 13.57 7.18 -8.37
CA ARG A 161 13.46 8.65 -8.45
C ARG A 161 12.60 9.14 -9.62
N LYS A 162 12.63 8.46 -10.76
CA LYS A 162 11.81 8.84 -11.92
C LYS A 162 10.33 8.58 -11.64
N GLU A 163 10.01 7.44 -11.07
CA GLU A 163 8.63 7.11 -10.69
C GLU A 163 8.14 8.01 -9.55
N LEU A 164 9.00 8.35 -8.59
CA LEU A 164 8.65 9.31 -7.53
C LEU A 164 8.27 10.68 -8.09
N LYS A 165 8.99 11.19 -9.10
CA LYS A 165 8.64 12.46 -9.74
C LYS A 165 7.25 12.44 -10.36
N LYS A 166 6.90 11.35 -11.07
CA LYS A 166 5.55 11.19 -11.62
C LYS A 166 4.49 11.20 -10.52
N MET A 167 4.79 10.54 -9.40
CA MET A 167 3.91 10.47 -8.24
C MET A 167 3.71 11.86 -7.60
N GLN A 168 4.77 12.66 -7.49
CA GLN A 168 4.73 14.05 -7.02
C GLN A 168 3.99 14.98 -8.00
N GLU A 169 4.14 14.78 -9.31
CA GLU A 169 3.39 15.51 -10.34
C GLU A 169 1.89 15.20 -10.31
N GLN A 170 1.50 14.00 -9.88
CA GLN A 170 0.10 13.60 -9.71
C GLN A 170 -0.51 14.18 -8.42
N ASP A 171 0.14 13.94 -7.28
CA ASP A 171 -0.32 14.42 -5.97
C ASP A 171 0.85 14.43 -4.97
N GLU A 172 1.40 15.61 -4.71
CA GLU A 172 2.52 15.80 -3.77
C GLU A 172 2.09 15.62 -2.31
N ASP A 173 0.84 15.95 -1.97
CA ASP A 173 0.32 15.96 -0.59
C ASP A 173 -0.24 14.60 -0.15
N ALA A 174 -0.44 13.67 -1.09
CA ALA A 174 -0.89 12.32 -0.79
C ALA A 174 0.05 11.59 0.18
N THR A 175 -0.53 10.91 1.18
CA THR A 175 0.20 10.08 2.14
C THR A 175 1.12 9.06 1.47
N LEU A 176 0.67 8.45 0.37
CA LEU A 176 1.49 7.51 -0.41
C LEU A 176 2.73 8.20 -1.00
N THR A 177 2.58 9.41 -1.53
CA THR A 177 3.70 10.17 -2.13
C THR A 177 4.71 10.57 -1.07
N GLN A 178 4.23 10.98 0.11
CA GLN A 178 5.07 11.27 1.27
C GLN A 178 5.82 10.01 1.74
N LEU A 179 5.15 8.86 1.87
CA LEU A 179 5.79 7.59 2.22
C LEU A 179 6.85 7.16 1.18
N ALA A 180 6.52 7.25 -0.11
CA ALA A 180 7.46 6.93 -1.19
C ALA A 180 8.67 7.88 -1.21
N THR A 181 8.44 9.17 -0.93
CA THR A 181 9.50 10.18 -0.77
C THR A 181 10.43 9.80 0.39
N ALA A 182 9.87 9.40 1.53
CA ALA A 182 10.65 8.96 2.68
C ALA A 182 11.49 7.72 2.37
N TRP A 183 10.95 6.71 1.67
CA TRP A 183 11.70 5.52 1.26
C TRP A 183 12.87 5.84 0.33
N VAL A 184 12.65 6.69 -0.67
CA VAL A 184 13.69 7.12 -1.62
C VAL A 184 14.77 7.94 -0.89
N ASN A 185 14.36 8.81 0.03
CA ASN A 185 15.27 9.61 0.85
C ASN A 185 16.12 8.76 1.80
N LEU A 186 15.54 7.71 2.42
CA LEU A 186 16.29 6.73 3.20
C LEU A 186 17.34 6.01 2.35
N ALA A 187 16.97 5.57 1.14
CA ALA A 187 17.89 4.88 0.24
C ALA A 187 19.01 5.81 -0.31
N LEU A 188 18.78 7.12 -0.33
CA LEU A 188 19.78 8.09 -0.76
C LEU A 188 20.88 8.34 0.26
N GLY A 189 20.55 8.30 1.54
CA GLY A 189 21.49 8.63 2.59
C GLY A 189 21.88 10.12 2.64
N GLY A 190 22.86 10.43 3.49
CA GLY A 190 23.38 11.78 3.66
C GLY A 190 22.35 12.75 4.26
N GLU A 191 22.30 13.97 3.73
CA GLU A 191 21.39 15.03 4.20
C GLU A 191 19.90 14.64 4.04
N LYS A 192 19.58 13.75 3.09
CA LYS A 192 18.21 13.28 2.84
C LYS A 192 17.67 12.36 3.91
N LEU A 193 18.52 11.83 4.79
CA LEU A 193 18.06 11.06 5.94
C LEU A 193 17.24 11.92 6.90
N GLN A 194 17.56 13.22 7.01
CA GLN A 194 16.82 14.13 7.89
C GLN A 194 15.43 14.42 7.31
N ASP A 195 15.36 14.64 6.00
CA ASP A 195 14.09 14.80 5.29
C ASP A 195 13.20 13.56 5.49
N ALA A 196 13.75 12.35 5.32
CA ALA A 196 13.00 11.10 5.55
C ALA A 196 12.47 10.97 6.98
N PHE A 197 13.31 11.30 7.97
CA PHE A 197 12.92 11.27 9.38
C PHE A 197 11.73 12.20 9.66
N TYR A 198 11.80 13.45 9.20
CA TYR A 198 10.72 14.41 9.38
C TYR A 198 9.44 14.00 8.66
N THR A 199 9.53 13.43 7.45
CA THR A 199 8.34 12.92 6.77
C THR A 199 7.64 11.83 7.57
N PHE A 200 8.38 10.86 8.13
CA PHE A 200 7.76 9.85 9.00
C PHE A 200 7.23 10.42 10.31
N GLN A 201 7.88 11.46 10.86
CA GLN A 201 7.41 12.17 12.05
C GLN A 201 6.08 12.87 11.78
N GLU A 202 5.99 13.65 10.71
CA GLU A 202 4.77 14.37 10.33
C GLU A 202 3.61 13.39 10.07
N LEU A 203 3.88 12.28 9.39
CA LEU A 203 2.88 11.23 9.16
C LEU A 203 2.38 10.59 10.46
N ALA A 204 3.26 10.42 11.45
CA ALA A 204 2.89 9.88 12.76
C ALA A 204 2.08 10.88 13.58
N GLU A 205 2.42 12.17 13.51
CA GLU A 205 1.72 13.26 14.20
C GLU A 205 0.34 13.55 13.60
N ARG A 206 0.21 13.50 12.27
CA ARG A 206 -1.07 13.71 11.55
C ARG A 206 -1.99 12.51 11.64
N GLY A 207 -1.43 11.30 11.64
CA GLY A 207 -2.16 10.04 11.68
C GLY A 207 -2.13 9.40 13.06
N CYS A 208 -1.58 8.19 13.11
CA CYS A 208 -1.33 7.45 14.33
C CYS A 208 0.12 6.97 14.30
N PRO A 209 0.89 7.06 15.41
CA PRO A 209 2.25 6.52 15.50
C PRO A 209 2.19 4.99 15.46
N SER A 210 2.06 4.44 14.26
CA SER A 210 2.01 3.01 14.01
C SER A 210 3.40 2.39 14.17
N LEU A 211 3.43 1.07 14.32
CA LEU A 211 4.69 0.32 14.30
C LEU A 211 5.51 0.59 13.03
N LEU A 212 4.86 0.77 11.88
CA LEU A 212 5.53 1.06 10.61
C LEU A 212 6.23 2.42 10.66
N LEU A 213 5.53 3.46 11.11
CA LEU A 213 6.08 4.82 11.14
C LEU A 213 7.17 4.96 12.19
N LEU A 214 6.99 4.39 13.38
CA LEU A 214 8.01 4.38 14.43
C LEU A 214 9.31 3.69 13.98
N ASN A 215 9.19 2.53 13.31
CA ASN A 215 10.35 1.85 12.74
C ASN A 215 10.98 2.64 11.58
N GLY A 216 10.19 3.36 10.78
CA GLY A 216 10.70 4.26 9.74
C GLY A 216 11.51 5.42 10.31
N GLN A 217 11.02 6.06 11.37
CA GLN A 217 11.73 7.11 12.11
C GLN A 217 13.01 6.56 12.74
N ALA A 218 12.94 5.41 13.42
CA ALA A 218 14.10 4.76 14.00
C ALA A 218 15.16 4.43 12.94
N ALA A 219 14.75 3.93 11.75
CA ALA A 219 15.67 3.67 10.65
C ALA A 219 16.37 4.95 10.15
N GLY A 220 15.63 6.06 10.03
CA GLY A 220 16.20 7.37 9.72
C GLY A 220 17.21 7.85 10.76
N ALA A 221 16.88 7.72 12.05
CA ALA A 221 17.76 8.11 13.15
C ALA A 221 19.03 7.23 13.21
N MET A 222 18.89 5.91 13.07
CA MET A 222 20.03 4.98 13.01
C MET A 222 20.95 5.28 11.83
N ALA A 223 20.39 5.57 10.65
CA ALA A 223 21.18 5.90 9.46
C ALA A 223 22.01 7.18 9.63
N GLN A 224 21.62 8.07 10.54
CA GLN A 224 22.36 9.29 10.90
C GLN A 224 23.31 9.09 12.08
N GLY A 225 23.33 7.90 12.70
CA GLY A 225 24.11 7.63 13.92
C GLY A 225 23.49 8.18 15.20
N ARG A 226 22.21 8.58 15.19
CA ARG A 226 21.44 9.02 16.37
C ARG A 226 20.82 7.82 17.09
N TRP A 227 21.66 7.03 17.76
CA TRP A 227 21.24 5.76 18.38
C TRP A 227 20.29 5.95 19.56
N ASP A 228 20.51 6.97 20.40
CA ASP A 228 19.68 7.23 21.60
C ASP A 228 18.22 7.54 21.23
N GLU A 229 18.01 8.29 20.14
CA GLU A 229 16.67 8.63 19.64
C GLU A 229 15.99 7.41 18.99
N ALA A 230 16.76 6.61 18.25
CA ALA A 230 16.26 5.36 17.70
C ALA A 230 15.83 4.38 18.81
N GLU A 231 16.58 4.28 19.90
CA GLU A 231 16.24 3.43 21.05
C GLU A 231 14.90 3.83 21.68
N ALA A 232 14.68 5.13 21.91
CA ALA A 232 13.40 5.63 22.43
C ALA A 232 12.22 5.28 21.52
N LEU A 233 12.38 5.45 20.20
CA LEU A 233 11.34 5.14 19.21
C LEU A 233 11.04 3.64 19.12
N LEU A 234 12.08 2.81 19.19
CA LEU A 234 11.94 1.36 19.18
C LEU A 234 11.31 0.84 20.49
N GLN A 235 11.61 1.48 21.62
CA GLN A 235 10.97 1.16 22.90
C GLN A 235 9.47 1.48 22.84
N GLU A 236 9.08 2.64 22.30
CA GLU A 236 7.66 2.97 22.09
C GLU A 236 6.97 1.97 21.16
N ALA A 237 7.67 1.52 20.11
CA ALA A 237 7.14 0.49 19.21
C ALA A 237 7.00 -0.87 19.89
N LEU A 238 7.87 -1.21 20.85
CA LEU A 238 7.81 -2.47 21.60
C LEU A 238 6.66 -2.50 22.62
N ASP A 239 6.32 -1.35 23.19
CA ASP A 239 5.26 -1.21 24.19
C ASP A 239 3.84 -1.24 23.59
N LYS A 240 3.71 -1.22 22.25
CA LYS A 240 2.44 -1.28 21.50
C LYS A 240 2.09 -2.68 21.01
#